data_AF-A0A821JKJ5-F1
#
_entry.id   AF-A0A821JKJ5-F1
#
_cell.length_a   1.000
_cell.length_b   1.000
_cell.length_c   1.000
_cell.angle_alpha   90.00
_cell.angle_beta   90.00
_cell.angle_gamma   90.00
#
_symmetry.space_group_name_H-M   'P 1'
#
loop_
_entity.id
_entity.type
_entity.pdbx_description
1 polymer ?
#
loop_
_entity_poly.entity_id
_entity_poly.type
_entity_poly.pdbx_seq_one_letter_code
_entity_poly.pdbx_strand_id
1 'polypeptide(L)'
;MSYTTKPEREMSLLLEATHKECREGNMSVREEMKKLTGTFFNHRQVSVQEAIYRATKMPLTYSSRGFVFVPAHSNSCKFLKSQNVLKELDPDDENIYMSNLADKYFDRPEEPEFDICMADFASEYEIISINKNIKNPKTPIKRLQTLNFAIKKRCNRKAIIRYPYFNRETDRENYFENLLSLYLPIRSRNELKKPYELFYEIGEIFDARQQCIRRVKEIVYENRKKYEAHLKETDEMESLFNQWSVDMKDNEWAEIVANKEKDNIWSGEIEREDNPDFNILHKIKNKNTFIDLKQTFATTDEIRPFLESMNYEQQEVFYYVREWCTKRLHNPDV
;
A
#
# COMPACT_ATOMS: atom_id res chain seq x y z
N MET A 1 12.41 -32.18 -4.16
CA MET A 1 11.72 -31.07 -3.45
C MET A 1 12.64 -30.16 -2.62
N SER A 2 13.93 -30.48 -2.43
CA SER A 2 14.88 -29.60 -1.71
C SER A 2 15.31 -28.35 -2.47
N TYR A 3 15.07 -28.28 -3.79
CA TYR A 3 15.46 -27.16 -4.66
C TYR A 3 14.50 -25.96 -4.57
N THR A 4 13.33 -26.12 -3.95
CA THR A 4 12.23 -25.14 -3.95
C THR A 4 11.99 -24.45 -2.62
N THR A 5 12.53 -24.96 -1.52
CA THR A 5 12.34 -24.37 -0.18
C THR A 5 13.65 -23.79 0.30
N LYS A 6 13.68 -22.47 0.53
CA LYS A 6 14.81 -21.77 1.12
C LYS A 6 15.11 -22.38 2.51
N PRO A 7 16.37 -22.51 2.95
CA PRO A 7 16.71 -22.93 4.31
C PRO A 7 16.41 -21.79 5.30
N GLU A 8 15.12 -21.44 5.45
CA GLU A 8 14.67 -20.36 6.34
C GLU A 8 15.01 -20.66 7.81
N ARG A 9 15.09 -21.95 8.16
CA ARG A 9 15.47 -22.41 9.49
C ARG A 9 16.88 -21.95 9.91
N GLU A 10 17.86 -22.00 9.00
CA GLU A 10 19.24 -21.59 9.31
C GLU A 10 19.32 -20.08 9.54
N MET A 11 18.57 -19.30 8.76
CA MET A 11 18.45 -17.86 8.94
C MET A 11 17.80 -17.52 10.28
N SER A 12 16.72 -18.21 10.65
CA SER A 12 16.05 -17.98 11.93
C SER A 12 16.97 -18.23 13.13
N LEU A 13 17.74 -19.32 13.09
CA LEU A 13 18.73 -19.63 14.14
C LEU A 13 19.82 -18.56 14.24
N LEU A 14 20.30 -18.05 13.10
CA LEU A 14 21.31 -17.00 13.05
C LEU A 14 20.78 -15.67 13.62
N LEU A 15 19.54 -15.30 13.30
CA LEU A 15 18.90 -14.10 13.82
C LEU A 15 18.63 -14.22 15.32
N GLU A 16 18.22 -15.40 15.80
CA GLU A 16 18.00 -15.66 17.22
C GLU A 16 19.30 -15.55 18.03
N ALA A 17 20.40 -16.12 17.51
CA ALA A 17 21.72 -15.97 18.10
C ALA A 17 22.18 -14.50 18.12
N THR A 18 21.98 -13.76 17.02
CA THR A 18 22.32 -12.33 16.93
C THR A 18 21.52 -11.50 17.92
N HIS A 19 20.22 -11.76 18.04
CA HIS A 19 19.34 -11.08 19.00
C HIS A 19 19.77 -11.36 20.45
N LYS A 20 20.12 -12.62 20.77
CA LYS A 20 20.64 -12.98 22.09
C LYS A 20 21.93 -12.23 22.42
N GLU A 21 22.87 -12.15 21.48
CA GLU A 21 24.12 -11.38 21.63
C GLU A 21 23.85 -9.87 21.82
N CYS A 22 22.87 -9.30 21.12
CA CYS A 22 22.49 -7.89 21.28
C CYS A 22 21.93 -7.60 22.68
N ARG A 23 21.10 -8.52 23.21
CA ARG A 23 20.56 -8.42 24.58
C ARG A 23 21.63 -8.58 25.64
N GLU A 24 22.53 -9.56 25.48
CA GLU A 24 23.65 -9.76 26.40
C GLU A 24 24.62 -8.57 26.39
N GLY A 25 24.77 -7.90 25.25
CA GLY A 25 25.56 -6.68 25.10
C GLY A 25 24.88 -5.39 25.57
N ASN A 26 23.65 -5.43 26.11
CA ASN A 26 22.84 -4.26 26.47
C ASN A 26 22.82 -3.18 25.38
N MET A 27 22.70 -3.60 24.12
CA MET A 27 22.67 -2.68 22.98
C MET A 27 21.37 -1.87 22.98
N SER A 28 21.41 -0.64 22.47
CA SER A 28 20.17 0.12 22.25
C SER A 28 19.33 -0.54 21.15
N VAL A 29 17.99 -0.37 21.20
CA VAL A 29 17.05 -0.94 20.21
C VAL A 29 17.46 -0.61 18.76
N ARG A 30 17.96 0.61 18.53
CA ARG A 30 18.42 1.04 17.20
C ARG A 30 19.65 0.27 16.72
N GLU A 31 20.60 0.03 17.61
CA GLU A 31 21.83 -0.70 17.30
C GLU A 31 21.57 -2.19 17.13
N GLU A 32 20.71 -2.76 17.98
CA GLU A 32 20.19 -4.12 17.86
C GLU A 32 19.53 -4.32 16.48
N MET A 33 18.63 -3.42 16.09
CA MET A 33 17.97 -3.49 14.78
C MET A 33 18.98 -3.39 13.63
N LYS A 34 19.98 -2.50 13.73
CA LYS A 34 21.03 -2.36 12.73
C LYS A 34 21.86 -3.65 12.60
N LYS A 35 22.19 -4.29 13.73
CA LYS A 35 22.98 -5.52 13.77
C LYS A 35 22.18 -6.71 13.21
N LEU A 36 20.95 -6.90 13.67
CA LEU A 36 20.03 -7.92 13.12
C LEU A 36 19.82 -7.77 11.62
N THR A 37 19.55 -6.54 11.16
CA THR A 37 19.35 -6.23 9.75
C THR A 37 20.61 -6.51 8.93
N GLY A 38 21.79 -6.13 9.46
CA GLY A 38 23.08 -6.42 8.83
C GLY A 38 23.34 -7.92 8.68
N THR A 39 23.11 -8.70 9.76
CA THR A 39 23.24 -10.16 9.73
C THR A 39 22.29 -10.78 8.72
N PHE A 40 21.03 -10.34 8.69
CA PHE A 40 20.04 -10.81 7.73
C PHE A 40 20.49 -10.57 6.28
N PHE A 41 20.89 -9.34 5.93
CA PHE A 41 21.28 -9.02 4.55
C PHE A 41 22.55 -9.75 4.09
N ASN A 42 23.52 -9.95 4.98
CA ASN A 42 24.79 -10.58 4.63
C ASN A 42 24.69 -12.10 4.49
N HIS A 43 23.84 -12.75 5.29
CA HIS A 43 23.74 -14.21 5.31
C HIS A 43 22.51 -14.74 4.56
N ARG A 44 21.61 -13.87 4.10
CA ARG A 44 20.42 -14.28 3.36
C ARG A 44 20.82 -14.87 2.01
N GLN A 45 20.61 -16.17 1.91
CA GLN A 45 20.63 -16.86 0.63
C GLN A 45 19.38 -16.46 -0.17
N VAL A 46 19.62 -16.04 -1.41
CA VAL A 46 18.58 -15.77 -2.40
C VAL A 46 18.72 -16.76 -3.54
N SER A 47 17.60 -17.21 -4.11
CA SER A 47 17.67 -18.11 -5.27
C SER A 47 18.27 -17.37 -6.48
N VAL A 48 18.81 -18.10 -7.45
CA VAL A 48 19.34 -17.52 -8.69
C VAL A 48 18.28 -16.66 -9.38
N GLN A 49 17.02 -17.09 -9.38
CA GLN A 49 15.90 -16.34 -9.94
C GLN A 49 15.68 -15.02 -9.18
N GLU A 50 15.68 -15.04 -7.84
CA GLU A 50 15.55 -13.84 -7.01
C GLU A 50 16.74 -12.88 -7.22
N ALA A 51 17.95 -13.42 -7.32
CA ALA A 51 19.17 -12.65 -7.56
C ALA A 51 19.13 -11.93 -8.92
N ILE A 52 18.78 -12.65 -9.99
CA ILE A 52 18.59 -12.07 -11.33
C ILE A 52 17.54 -10.96 -11.26
N TYR A 53 16.40 -11.22 -10.63
CA TYR A 53 15.30 -10.28 -10.52
C TYR A 53 15.68 -8.97 -9.82
N ARG A 54 16.43 -9.08 -8.72
CA ARG A 54 16.95 -7.94 -7.96
C ARG A 54 18.03 -7.18 -8.75
N ALA A 55 18.95 -7.91 -9.39
CA ALA A 55 20.04 -7.32 -10.17
C ALA A 55 19.53 -6.54 -11.40
N THR A 56 18.49 -7.06 -12.06
CA THR A 56 17.89 -6.44 -13.25
C THR A 56 16.81 -5.41 -12.91
N LYS A 57 16.50 -5.21 -11.63
CA LYS A 57 15.41 -4.34 -11.15
C LYS A 57 14.07 -4.66 -11.82
N MET A 58 13.82 -5.94 -12.13
CA MET A 58 12.52 -6.35 -12.61
C MET A 58 11.49 -6.12 -11.48
N PRO A 59 10.26 -5.68 -11.78
CA PRO A 59 9.22 -5.45 -10.78
C PRO A 59 8.45 -6.75 -10.49
N LEU A 60 8.50 -7.21 -9.23
CA LEU A 60 8.11 -8.58 -8.80
C LEU A 60 6.70 -8.98 -9.23
N THR A 61 5.86 -8.00 -9.44
CA THR A 61 4.54 -8.15 -10.01
C THR A 61 4.31 -7.05 -11.04
N TYR A 62 3.65 -7.40 -12.14
CA TYR A 62 3.08 -6.44 -13.05
C TYR A 62 1.56 -6.48 -12.88
N SER A 63 0.97 -5.34 -12.54
CA SER A 63 -0.48 -5.20 -12.53
C SER A 63 -0.89 -4.16 -13.56
N SER A 64 -1.89 -4.54 -14.35
CA SER A 64 -2.57 -3.63 -15.26
C SER A 64 -3.54 -2.67 -14.55
N ARG A 65 -3.73 -2.86 -13.23
CA ARG A 65 -4.58 -2.04 -12.36
C ARG A 65 -3.78 -1.54 -11.17
N GLY A 66 -3.85 -0.24 -10.90
CA GLY A 66 -3.35 0.30 -9.65
C GLY A 66 -4.16 -0.21 -8.46
N PHE A 67 -3.57 -0.17 -7.28
CA PHE A 67 -4.28 -0.42 -6.02
C PHE A 67 -4.28 0.85 -5.17
N VAL A 68 -5.28 1.00 -4.30
CA VAL A 68 -5.39 2.11 -3.34
C VAL A 68 -5.86 1.52 -2.01
N PHE A 69 -5.14 1.81 -0.93
CA PHE A 69 -5.60 1.50 0.42
C PHE A 69 -6.47 2.65 0.94
N VAL A 70 -7.65 2.32 1.48
CA VAL A 70 -8.67 3.25 1.96
C VAL A 70 -8.84 3.08 3.46
N PRO A 71 -8.21 3.94 4.28
CA PRO A 71 -8.32 3.86 5.73
C PRO A 71 -9.61 4.54 6.19
N ALA A 72 -10.74 3.84 6.07
CA ALA A 72 -12.07 4.46 6.22
C ALA A 72 -12.56 4.64 7.67
N HIS A 73 -11.97 3.94 8.64
CA HIS A 73 -12.32 4.05 10.06
C HIS A 73 -11.79 5.35 10.71
N SER A 74 -12.44 5.81 11.79
CA SER A 74 -12.07 7.07 12.48
C SER A 74 -10.65 7.05 13.04
N ASN A 75 -10.21 5.88 13.53
CA ASN A 75 -8.91 5.71 14.18
C ASN A 75 -7.79 5.39 13.18
N SER A 76 -7.93 5.85 11.94
CA SER A 76 -6.92 5.64 10.91
C SER A 76 -5.63 6.36 11.27
N CYS A 77 -4.51 5.74 10.91
CA CYS A 77 -3.19 6.33 11.12
C CYS A 77 -3.11 7.69 10.39
N LYS A 78 -2.75 8.74 11.14
CA LYS A 78 -2.54 10.09 10.61
C LYS A 78 -1.05 10.40 10.62
N PHE A 79 -0.61 11.03 9.55
CA PHE A 79 0.77 11.52 9.44
C PHE A 79 0.85 12.96 9.91
N LEU A 80 1.92 13.29 10.62
CA LEU A 80 2.24 14.68 10.93
C LEU A 80 2.69 15.41 9.68
N LYS A 81 2.41 16.72 9.61
CA LYS A 81 3.01 17.61 8.62
C LYS A 81 4.54 17.56 8.74
N SER A 82 5.23 17.89 7.65
CA SER A 82 6.70 17.89 7.67
C SER A 82 7.25 18.84 8.74
N GLN A 83 8.42 18.52 9.29
CA GLN A 83 9.03 19.31 10.36
C GLN A 83 9.19 20.80 10.01
N ASN A 84 9.42 21.12 8.73
CA ASN A 84 9.55 22.50 8.28
C ASN A 84 8.20 23.23 8.38
N VAL A 85 7.13 22.61 7.90
CA VAL A 85 5.77 23.16 7.99
C VAL A 85 5.32 23.30 9.44
N LEU A 86 5.66 22.33 10.30
CA LEU A 86 5.32 22.40 11.74
C LEU A 86 6.06 23.52 12.46
N LYS A 87 7.29 23.86 12.07
CA LYS A 87 8.05 24.97 12.67
C LYS A 87 7.53 26.34 12.27
N GLU A 88 6.91 26.44 11.10
CA GLU A 88 6.29 27.66 10.58
C GLU A 88 4.85 27.84 11.08
N LEU A 89 4.26 26.77 11.64
CA LEU A 89 2.91 26.79 12.19
C LEU A 89 2.88 27.63 13.48
N ASP A 90 1.74 28.27 13.72
CA ASP A 90 1.52 28.94 15.00
C ASP A 90 1.55 27.91 16.14
N PRO A 91 2.15 28.22 17.32
CA PRO A 91 2.19 27.30 18.45
C PRO A 91 0.83 26.78 18.91
N ASP A 92 -0.25 27.53 18.67
CA ASP A 92 -1.62 27.19 19.07
C ASP A 92 -2.44 26.54 17.92
N ASP A 93 -1.84 26.29 16.75
CA ASP A 93 -2.54 25.66 15.63
C ASP A 93 -2.63 24.12 15.81
N GLU A 94 -3.86 23.63 15.96
CA GLU A 94 -4.18 22.21 16.15
C GLU A 94 -4.08 21.38 14.85
N ASN A 95 -3.96 22.02 13.68
CA ASN A 95 -3.87 21.35 12.39
C ASN A 95 -2.45 20.84 12.11
N ILE A 96 -1.97 19.92 12.93
CA ILE A 96 -0.62 19.34 12.82
C ILE A 96 -0.54 18.15 11.87
N TYR A 97 -1.68 17.65 11.39
CA TYR A 97 -1.76 16.44 10.57
C TYR A 97 -1.83 16.74 9.06
N MET A 98 -1.37 15.79 8.25
CA MET A 98 -1.52 15.83 6.80
C MET A 98 -2.92 15.37 6.40
N SER A 99 -3.47 15.99 5.34
CA SER A 99 -4.74 15.58 4.74
C SER A 99 -4.64 14.18 4.14
N ASN A 100 -5.48 13.26 4.57
CA ASN A 100 -5.54 11.90 4.07
C ASN A 100 -6.55 11.75 2.91
N LEU A 101 -6.78 10.52 2.45
CA LEU A 101 -7.75 10.22 1.39
C LEU A 101 -9.20 10.59 1.79
N ALA A 102 -9.56 10.37 3.05
CA ALA A 102 -10.90 10.69 3.57
C ALA A 102 -11.13 12.21 3.60
N ASP A 103 -10.14 12.99 4.04
CA ASP A 103 -10.21 14.46 4.03
C ASP A 103 -10.42 14.98 2.60
N LYS A 104 -9.67 14.41 1.64
CA LYS A 104 -9.80 14.75 0.20
C LYS A 104 -11.13 14.29 -0.39
N TYR A 105 -11.74 13.24 0.14
CA TYR A 105 -13.08 12.80 -0.23
C TYR A 105 -14.15 13.73 0.33
N PHE A 106 -14.05 14.18 1.57
CA PHE A 106 -15.00 15.13 2.15
C PHE A 106 -14.91 16.51 1.47
N ASP A 107 -13.72 16.92 1.03
CA ASP A 107 -13.47 18.17 0.31
C ASP A 107 -13.75 18.10 -1.22
N ARG A 108 -14.41 17.03 -1.69
CA ARG A 108 -14.74 16.84 -3.12
C ARG A 108 -15.78 17.88 -3.60
N PRO A 109 -15.82 18.20 -4.91
CA PRO A 109 -16.75 19.22 -5.44
C PRO A 109 -18.23 18.91 -5.15
N GLU A 110 -19.05 19.94 -5.04
CA GLU A 110 -20.51 19.85 -4.79
C GLU A 110 -21.35 19.50 -6.04
N GLU A 111 -20.70 19.24 -7.18
CA GLU A 111 -21.43 18.86 -8.39
C GLU A 111 -22.11 17.48 -8.18
N PRO A 112 -23.31 17.25 -8.75
CA PRO A 112 -24.06 15.99 -8.58
C PRO A 112 -23.29 14.74 -9.03
N GLU A 113 -22.32 14.88 -9.95
CA GLU A 113 -21.43 13.79 -10.38
C GLU A 113 -20.58 13.25 -9.21
N PHE A 114 -20.34 14.06 -8.18
CA PHE A 114 -19.53 13.71 -7.01
C PHE A 114 -20.35 13.28 -5.80
N ASP A 115 -21.65 13.01 -5.94
CA ASP A 115 -22.47 12.35 -4.90
C ASP A 115 -22.19 10.84 -4.83
N ILE A 116 -20.92 10.48 -4.88
CA ILE A 116 -20.37 9.13 -4.87
C ILE A 116 -19.90 8.75 -3.46
N CYS A 117 -19.76 7.44 -3.20
CA CYS A 117 -19.18 6.96 -1.95
C CYS A 117 -17.64 7.01 -2.00
N MET A 118 -17.00 6.87 -0.84
CA MET A 118 -15.54 6.95 -0.73
C MET A 118 -14.83 5.84 -1.53
N ALA A 119 -15.42 4.65 -1.62
CA ALA A 119 -14.92 3.56 -2.45
C ALA A 119 -14.89 3.95 -3.94
N ASP A 120 -15.98 4.51 -4.46
CA ASP A 120 -16.07 5.03 -5.84
C ASP A 120 -15.06 6.16 -6.08
N PHE A 121 -14.93 7.09 -5.12
CA PHE A 121 -13.95 8.17 -5.19
C PHE A 121 -12.52 7.64 -5.29
N ALA A 122 -12.11 6.73 -4.39
CA ALA A 122 -10.76 6.16 -4.36
C ALA A 122 -10.44 5.31 -5.60
N SER A 123 -11.44 4.58 -6.10
CA SER A 123 -11.28 3.66 -7.22
C SER A 123 -11.25 4.39 -8.58
N GLU A 124 -12.15 5.36 -8.79
CA GLU A 124 -12.32 6.02 -10.08
C GLU A 124 -11.42 7.24 -10.27
N TYR A 125 -11.04 7.92 -9.18
CA TYR A 125 -10.30 9.16 -9.25
C TYR A 125 -8.86 9.00 -8.79
N GLU A 126 -7.99 9.82 -9.36
CA GLU A 126 -6.60 9.98 -8.96
C GLU A 126 -6.42 11.39 -8.40
N ILE A 127 -5.85 11.47 -7.20
CA ILE A 127 -5.53 12.74 -6.52
C ILE A 127 -4.22 13.28 -7.08
N ILE A 128 -4.22 14.57 -7.39
CA ILE A 128 -3.11 15.30 -7.99
C ILE A 128 -2.86 16.56 -7.17
N SER A 129 -1.59 16.85 -6.90
CA SER A 129 -1.19 18.16 -6.38
C SER A 129 -1.36 19.23 -7.47
N ILE A 130 -1.97 20.37 -7.13
CA ILE A 130 -2.18 21.49 -8.06
C ILE A 130 -0.85 22.01 -8.65
N ASN A 131 0.26 21.85 -7.93
CA ASN A 131 1.58 22.30 -8.36
C ASN A 131 2.17 21.45 -9.49
N LYS A 132 1.60 20.27 -9.79
CA LYS A 132 2.01 19.46 -10.94
C LYS A 132 1.35 20.00 -12.21
N ASN A 133 2.13 20.68 -13.04
CA ASN A 133 1.72 21.10 -14.38
C ASN A 133 1.50 19.88 -15.28
N ILE A 134 0.28 19.35 -15.31
CA ILE A 134 -0.11 18.29 -16.24
C ILE A 134 -0.40 18.93 -17.60
N LYS A 135 0.52 18.73 -18.55
CA LYS A 135 0.31 19.11 -19.95
C LYS A 135 -0.69 18.13 -20.58
N ASN A 136 -1.76 18.65 -21.18
CA ASN A 136 -2.80 17.89 -21.91
C ASN A 136 -3.40 16.73 -21.11
N PRO A 137 -4.19 17.00 -20.06
CA PRO A 137 -4.85 15.96 -19.29
C PRO A 137 -5.88 15.20 -20.15
N LYS A 138 -5.85 13.87 -20.08
CA LYS A 138 -6.78 12.99 -20.80
C LYS A 138 -8.23 13.08 -20.29
N THR A 139 -8.41 13.46 -19.03
CA THR A 139 -9.71 13.63 -18.37
C THR A 139 -9.77 14.99 -17.68
N PRO A 140 -10.97 15.55 -17.48
CA PRO A 140 -11.13 16.83 -16.78
C PRO A 140 -10.48 16.79 -15.39
N ILE A 141 -9.77 17.86 -15.05
CA ILE A 141 -9.22 18.07 -13.72
C ILE A 141 -10.18 18.97 -12.94
N LYS A 142 -10.63 18.51 -11.78
CA LYS A 142 -11.53 19.26 -10.89
C LYS A 142 -10.79 19.54 -9.58
N ARG A 143 -10.79 20.79 -9.13
CA ARG A 143 -10.14 21.17 -7.86
C ARG A 143 -11.01 20.73 -6.69
N LEU A 144 -10.37 20.35 -5.59
CA LEU A 144 -11.06 20.22 -4.31
C LEU A 144 -11.44 21.61 -3.78
N GLN A 145 -12.35 21.67 -2.81
CA GLN A 145 -12.95 22.93 -2.38
C GLN A 145 -11.96 23.79 -1.57
N THR A 146 -11.35 23.22 -0.55
CA THR A 146 -10.48 23.95 0.40
C THR A 146 -9.03 23.50 0.32
N LEU A 147 -8.79 22.22 0.06
CA LEU A 147 -7.46 21.63 0.00
C LEU A 147 -6.78 21.96 -1.34
N ASN A 148 -5.46 22.13 -1.30
CA ASN A 148 -4.64 22.40 -2.49
C ASN A 148 -4.39 21.15 -3.37
N PHE A 149 -5.44 20.40 -3.65
CA PHE A 149 -5.44 19.22 -4.50
C PHE A 149 -6.50 19.33 -5.59
N ALA A 150 -6.31 18.51 -6.62
CA ALA A 150 -7.29 18.29 -7.66
C ALA A 150 -7.46 16.79 -7.90
N ILE A 151 -8.60 16.42 -8.47
CA ILE A 151 -8.91 15.06 -8.87
C ILE A 151 -9.04 14.99 -10.38
N LYS A 152 -8.59 13.88 -10.97
CA LYS A 152 -8.90 13.50 -12.35
C LYS A 152 -9.47 12.10 -12.36
N LYS A 153 -10.36 11.82 -13.30
CA LYS A 153 -10.87 10.46 -13.53
C LYS A 153 -9.79 9.58 -14.15
N ARG A 154 -9.62 8.35 -13.68
CA ARG A 154 -8.67 7.38 -14.23
C ARG A 154 -9.15 6.91 -15.61
N CYS A 155 -8.28 7.01 -16.61
CA CYS A 155 -8.67 6.75 -18.01
C CYS A 155 -8.67 5.26 -18.40
N ASN A 156 -7.81 4.45 -17.78
CA ASN A 156 -7.63 3.06 -18.20
C ASN A 156 -8.53 2.11 -17.42
N ARG A 157 -8.24 1.93 -16.11
CA ARG A 157 -8.94 0.98 -15.24
C ARG A 157 -9.12 1.61 -13.87
N LYS A 158 -10.28 1.33 -13.27
CA LYS A 158 -10.56 1.64 -11.87
C LYS A 158 -9.53 0.93 -10.97
N ALA A 159 -9.02 1.63 -9.96
CA ALA A 159 -8.07 1.06 -9.02
C ALA A 159 -8.75 0.00 -8.15
N ILE A 160 -8.00 -1.03 -7.78
CA ILE A 160 -8.45 -2.02 -6.80
C ILE A 160 -8.36 -1.35 -5.43
N ILE A 161 -9.48 -1.27 -4.71
CA ILE A 161 -9.48 -0.76 -3.34
C ILE A 161 -9.12 -1.88 -2.37
N ARG A 162 -8.37 -1.52 -1.33
CA ARG A 162 -8.13 -2.33 -0.13
C ARG A 162 -8.48 -1.48 1.07
N TYR A 163 -8.92 -2.09 2.16
CA TYR A 163 -9.28 -1.39 3.38
C TYR A 163 -9.05 -2.32 4.57
N PRO A 164 -8.95 -1.79 5.80
CA PRO A 164 -8.83 -2.62 6.98
C PRO A 164 -10.04 -3.54 7.08
N TYR A 165 -9.75 -4.81 7.40
CA TYR A 165 -10.77 -5.80 7.65
C TYR A 165 -11.10 -5.82 9.14
N PHE A 166 -12.39 -5.71 9.45
CA PHE A 166 -12.93 -5.84 10.80
C PHE A 166 -13.88 -7.02 10.80
N ASN A 167 -13.87 -7.80 11.87
CA ASN A 167 -14.74 -8.96 11.99
C ASN A 167 -16.11 -8.51 12.52
N ARG A 168 -17.19 -8.97 11.87
CA ARG A 168 -18.56 -8.53 12.18
C ARG A 168 -19.05 -8.98 13.57
N GLU A 169 -18.48 -10.04 14.14
CA GLU A 169 -18.89 -10.59 15.43
C GLU A 169 -18.06 -10.04 16.58
N THR A 170 -16.73 -10.02 16.42
CA THR A 170 -15.81 -9.59 17.48
C THR A 170 -15.63 -8.08 17.54
N ASP A 171 -15.74 -7.38 16.41
CA ASP A 171 -15.53 -5.93 16.31
C ASP A 171 -16.66 -5.24 15.53
N ARG A 172 -17.88 -5.37 16.05
CA ARG A 172 -19.13 -4.88 15.42
C ARG A 172 -19.08 -3.39 15.10
N GLU A 173 -18.65 -2.57 16.05
CA GLU A 173 -18.73 -1.12 15.92
C GLU A 173 -17.79 -0.62 14.80
N ASN A 174 -16.54 -1.09 14.76
CA ASN A 174 -15.59 -0.72 13.70
C ASN A 174 -15.99 -1.34 12.35
N TYR A 175 -16.58 -2.55 12.34
CA TYR A 175 -17.11 -3.15 11.12
C TYR A 175 -18.15 -2.25 10.46
N PHE A 176 -19.20 -1.88 11.19
CA PHE A 176 -20.27 -1.03 10.65
C PHE A 176 -19.79 0.39 10.36
N GLU A 177 -18.90 0.96 11.18
CA GLU A 177 -18.29 2.26 10.88
C GLU A 177 -17.55 2.25 9.55
N ASN A 178 -16.68 1.26 9.35
CA ASN A 178 -15.86 1.13 8.14
C ASN A 178 -16.74 0.88 6.92
N LEU A 179 -17.73 0.00 7.05
CA LEU A 179 -18.70 -0.33 6.00
C LEU A 179 -19.47 0.92 5.54
N LEU A 180 -20.04 1.67 6.48
CA LEU A 180 -20.79 2.88 6.20
C LEU A 180 -19.89 3.96 5.61
N SER A 181 -18.70 4.17 6.18
CA SER A 181 -17.75 5.17 5.70
C SER A 181 -17.32 4.90 4.25
N LEU A 182 -17.10 3.63 3.88
CA LEU A 182 -16.68 3.25 2.53
C LEU A 182 -17.77 3.41 1.48
N TYR A 183 -18.98 2.93 1.79
CA TYR A 183 -20.00 2.69 0.79
C TYR A 183 -21.21 3.63 0.87
N LEU A 184 -21.34 4.44 1.91
CA LEU A 184 -22.37 5.48 1.98
C LEU A 184 -21.84 6.81 1.39
N PRO A 185 -22.58 7.47 0.50
CA PRO A 185 -22.17 8.74 -0.11
C PRO A 185 -22.38 9.92 0.86
N ILE A 186 -21.55 10.01 1.90
CA ILE A 186 -21.58 11.09 2.91
C ILE A 186 -20.64 12.26 2.55
N ARG A 187 -20.99 13.48 2.98
CA ARG A 187 -20.17 14.71 2.83
C ARG A 187 -19.41 15.07 4.11
N SER A 188 -19.86 14.56 5.26
CA SER A 188 -19.18 14.68 6.54
C SER A 188 -19.33 13.41 7.37
N ARG A 189 -18.34 13.14 8.24
CA ARG A 189 -18.43 12.03 9.21
C ARG A 189 -19.58 12.20 10.20
N ASN A 190 -20.03 13.44 10.43
CA ASN A 190 -21.16 13.73 11.32
C ASN A 190 -22.51 13.19 10.82
N GLU A 191 -22.60 12.83 9.53
CA GLU A 191 -23.80 12.19 8.97
C GLU A 191 -23.95 10.73 9.43
N LEU A 192 -22.86 10.10 9.87
CA LEU A 192 -22.88 8.75 10.42
C LEU A 192 -23.37 8.79 11.86
N LYS A 193 -24.55 8.20 12.11
CA LYS A 193 -25.15 8.17 13.44
C LYS A 193 -24.75 6.90 14.18
N LYS A 194 -24.40 7.06 15.46
CA LYS A 194 -24.19 5.93 16.39
C LYS A 194 -25.52 5.53 17.05
N PRO A 195 -25.74 4.25 17.38
CA PRO A 195 -24.87 3.11 17.06
C PRO A 195 -24.90 2.76 15.57
N TYR A 196 -23.74 2.48 14.98
CA TYR A 196 -23.59 2.36 13.53
C TYR A 196 -24.37 1.19 12.94
N GLU A 197 -24.48 0.08 13.67
CA GLU A 197 -25.28 -1.08 13.27
C GLU A 197 -26.76 -0.72 13.08
N LEU A 198 -27.33 0.02 14.05
CA LEU A 198 -28.72 0.44 13.97
C LEU A 198 -28.93 1.40 12.81
N PHE A 199 -28.01 2.35 12.62
CA PHE A 199 -28.08 3.27 11.48
C PHE A 199 -27.98 2.54 10.14
N TYR A 200 -27.18 1.48 10.04
CA TYR A 200 -27.14 0.63 8.86
C TYR A 200 -28.48 -0.09 8.61
N GLU A 201 -29.07 -0.70 9.63
CA GLU A 201 -30.27 -1.55 9.49
C GLU A 201 -31.56 -0.75 9.25
N ILE A 202 -31.77 0.35 9.98
CA ILE A 202 -33.03 1.12 9.95
C ILE A 202 -32.88 2.55 9.43
N GLY A 203 -31.65 3.02 9.20
CA GLY A 203 -31.40 4.39 8.78
C GLY A 203 -31.91 4.66 7.37
N GLU A 204 -32.40 5.88 7.17
CA GLU A 204 -32.82 6.41 5.87
C GLU A 204 -32.10 7.73 5.61
N ILE A 205 -31.62 7.91 4.38
CA ILE A 205 -30.96 9.13 3.93
C ILE A 205 -31.53 9.58 2.58
N PHE A 206 -31.40 10.87 2.30
CA PHE A 206 -31.75 11.42 1.00
C PHE A 206 -30.65 11.11 -0.01
N ASP A 207 -30.95 10.31 -1.04
CA ASP A 207 -30.04 10.01 -2.13
C ASP A 207 -30.15 11.10 -3.20
N ALA A 208 -29.16 12.00 -3.24
CA ALA A 208 -29.11 13.09 -4.21
C ALA A 208 -29.04 12.61 -5.67
N ARG A 209 -28.55 11.39 -5.95
CA ARG A 209 -28.52 10.86 -7.32
C ARG A 209 -29.90 10.44 -7.80
N GLN A 210 -30.72 9.89 -6.89
CA GLN A 210 -32.07 9.42 -7.21
C GLN A 210 -33.18 10.40 -6.81
N GLN A 211 -32.82 11.48 -6.12
CA GLN A 211 -33.73 12.52 -5.63
C GLN A 211 -34.86 11.94 -4.75
N CYS A 212 -34.56 10.92 -3.95
CA CYS A 212 -35.52 10.25 -3.08
C CYS A 212 -34.88 9.79 -1.76
N ILE A 213 -35.72 9.53 -0.75
CA ILE A 213 -35.28 8.91 0.50
C ILE A 213 -35.10 7.42 0.27
N ARG A 214 -33.96 6.88 0.69
CA ARG A 214 -33.63 5.46 0.57
C ARG A 214 -33.04 4.92 1.87
N ARG A 215 -33.17 3.61 2.05
CA ARG A 215 -32.56 2.91 3.17
C ARG A 215 -31.04 2.86 3.03
N VAL A 216 -30.34 3.16 4.11
CA VAL A 216 -28.87 3.12 4.18
C VAL A 216 -28.34 1.75 3.73
N LYS A 217 -28.97 0.67 4.21
CA LYS A 217 -28.65 -0.71 3.83
C LYS A 217 -28.64 -0.95 2.32
N GLU A 218 -29.62 -0.42 1.60
CA GLU A 218 -29.74 -0.62 0.15
C GLU A 218 -28.63 0.09 -0.61
N ILE A 219 -28.36 1.36 -0.26
CA ILE A 219 -27.29 2.15 -0.87
C ILE A 219 -25.92 1.49 -0.63
N VAL A 220 -25.67 1.08 0.61
CA VAL A 220 -24.41 0.41 0.98
C VAL A 220 -24.27 -0.90 0.22
N TYR A 221 -25.31 -1.71 0.14
CA TYR A 221 -25.29 -2.98 -0.59
C TYR A 221 -24.99 -2.80 -2.08
N GLU A 222 -25.66 -1.84 -2.74
CA GLU A 222 -25.44 -1.54 -4.16
C GLU A 222 -24.01 -1.09 -4.44
N ASN A 223 -23.46 -0.23 -3.58
CA ASN A 223 -22.09 0.24 -3.73
C ASN A 223 -21.06 -0.85 -3.40
N ARG A 224 -21.31 -1.65 -2.35
CA ARG A 224 -20.44 -2.77 -1.93
C ARG A 224 -20.33 -3.84 -3.02
N LYS A 225 -21.45 -4.19 -3.66
CA LYS A 225 -21.52 -5.19 -4.74
C LYS A 225 -20.60 -4.86 -5.93
N LYS A 226 -20.27 -3.58 -6.17
CA LYS A 226 -19.33 -3.18 -7.24
C LYS A 226 -17.90 -3.64 -6.99
N TYR A 227 -17.52 -3.80 -5.73
CA TYR A 227 -16.15 -4.09 -5.29
C TYR A 227 -15.99 -5.51 -4.75
N GLU A 228 -17.05 -6.06 -4.17
CA GLU A 228 -17.10 -7.40 -3.63
C GLU A 228 -17.94 -8.31 -4.54
N ALA A 229 -17.34 -8.73 -5.66
CA ALA A 229 -18.01 -9.58 -6.66
C ALA A 229 -18.50 -10.92 -6.07
N HIS A 230 -17.80 -11.40 -5.03
CA HIS A 230 -18.03 -12.67 -4.35
C HIS A 230 -18.57 -12.47 -2.93
N LEU A 231 -19.37 -11.43 -2.72
CA LEU A 231 -19.91 -11.05 -1.40
C LEU A 231 -20.48 -12.25 -0.59
N LYS A 232 -21.19 -13.16 -1.26
CA LYS A 232 -21.78 -14.34 -0.62
C LYS A 232 -20.71 -15.36 -0.20
N GLU A 233 -19.75 -15.62 -1.07
CA GLU A 233 -18.67 -16.58 -0.82
C GLU A 233 -17.67 -16.04 0.20
N THR A 234 -17.49 -14.72 0.29
CA THR A 234 -16.71 -14.08 1.36
C THR A 234 -17.42 -14.16 2.70
N ASP A 235 -18.74 -13.96 2.75
CA ASP A 235 -19.51 -14.10 3.99
C ASP A 235 -19.53 -15.59 4.44
N GLU A 236 -19.61 -16.53 3.49
CA GLU A 236 -19.50 -17.98 3.76
C GLU A 236 -18.09 -18.38 4.22
N MET A 237 -17.02 -17.86 3.59
CA MET A 237 -15.64 -18.07 4.05
C MET A 237 -15.39 -17.47 5.43
N GLU A 238 -15.95 -16.30 5.74
CA GLU A 238 -15.85 -15.67 7.06
C GLU A 238 -16.57 -16.52 8.11
N SER A 239 -17.77 -17.03 7.80
CA SER A 239 -18.49 -17.96 8.67
C SER A 239 -17.69 -19.26 8.89
N LEU A 240 -17.09 -19.82 7.84
CA LEU A 240 -16.25 -21.03 7.93
C LEU A 240 -14.96 -20.77 8.71
N PHE A 241 -14.30 -19.64 8.48
CA PHE A 241 -13.09 -19.24 9.18
C PHE A 241 -13.35 -19.01 10.67
N ASN A 242 -14.43 -18.30 11.01
CA ASN A 242 -14.82 -18.08 12.40
C ASN A 242 -15.15 -19.41 13.08
N GLN A 243 -15.89 -20.30 12.40
CA GLN A 243 -16.19 -21.64 12.89
C GLN A 243 -14.91 -22.49 13.09
N TRP A 244 -13.95 -22.42 12.17
CA TRP A 244 -12.66 -23.12 12.28
C TRP A 244 -11.72 -22.51 13.33
N SER A 245 -11.79 -21.19 13.57
CA SER A 245 -10.95 -20.49 14.55
C SER A 245 -11.28 -20.88 16.00
N VAL A 246 -12.50 -21.35 16.25
CA VAL A 246 -12.92 -21.87 17.57
C VAL A 246 -12.28 -23.23 17.86
N ASP A 247 -12.02 -24.04 16.84
CA ASP A 247 -11.51 -25.41 16.97
C ASP A 247 -9.97 -25.52 16.91
N MET A 248 -9.28 -24.51 16.37
CA MET A 248 -7.81 -24.51 16.22
C MET A 248 -7.14 -23.61 17.25
N LYS A 249 -6.58 -24.23 18.29
CA LYS A 249 -5.58 -23.64 19.21
C LYS A 249 -4.23 -23.28 18.53
N ASP A 250 -4.17 -23.18 17.21
CA ASP A 250 -2.95 -22.89 16.44
C ASP A 250 -2.65 -21.38 16.32
N ASN A 251 -3.41 -20.53 17.01
CA ASN A 251 -3.18 -19.09 17.08
C ASN A 251 -2.05 -18.66 18.02
N GLU A 252 -1.22 -19.58 18.52
CA GLU A 252 -0.02 -19.21 19.30
C GLU A 252 0.88 -18.23 18.51
N TRP A 253 1.01 -18.37 17.20
CA TRP A 253 1.83 -17.46 16.39
C TRP A 253 1.21 -16.07 16.20
N ALA A 254 -0.11 -15.98 16.01
CA ALA A 254 -0.82 -14.71 15.91
C ALA A 254 -0.85 -13.98 17.26
N GLU A 255 -0.98 -14.72 18.36
CA GLU A 255 -0.95 -14.20 19.72
C GLU A 255 0.47 -13.77 20.15
N ILE A 256 1.51 -14.52 19.75
CA ILE A 256 2.93 -14.15 19.93
C ILE A 256 3.29 -12.88 19.15
N VAL A 257 2.79 -12.71 17.91
CA VAL A 257 3.00 -11.50 17.11
C VAL A 257 2.25 -10.31 17.72
N ALA A 258 0.98 -10.47 18.07
CA ALA A 258 0.16 -9.41 18.67
C ALA A 258 0.68 -8.97 20.06
N ASN A 259 1.18 -9.90 20.87
CA ASN A 259 1.76 -9.57 22.18
C ASN A 259 3.16 -8.93 22.04
N LYS A 260 3.95 -9.29 21.02
CA LYS A 260 5.22 -8.60 20.71
C LYS A 260 5.01 -7.20 20.13
N GLU A 261 3.88 -6.92 19.47
CA GLU A 261 3.56 -5.59 18.94
C GLU A 261 3.16 -4.59 20.05
N LYS A 262 2.55 -5.05 21.14
CA LYS A 262 2.22 -4.18 22.30
C LYS A 262 3.44 -3.65 23.04
N ASP A 263 4.56 -4.36 23.01
CA ASP A 263 5.81 -3.96 23.66
C ASP A 263 6.73 -3.13 22.74
N ASN A 264 6.32 -2.91 21.49
CA ASN A 264 7.14 -2.31 20.45
C ASN A 264 6.52 -0.99 19.99
N ILE A 265 6.93 0.11 20.62
CA ILE A 265 6.71 1.47 20.10
C ILE A 265 7.56 1.61 18.83
N TRP A 266 7.02 1.20 17.68
CA TRP A 266 7.63 1.46 16.38
C TRP A 266 7.46 2.94 16.05
N SER A 267 8.48 3.72 16.41
CA SER A 267 8.80 4.98 15.73
C SER A 267 9.78 4.65 14.59
N GLY A 268 9.24 4.24 13.45
CA GLY A 268 10.00 3.84 12.28
C GLY A 268 9.56 4.59 11.03
N GLU A 269 10.49 5.30 10.41
CA GLU A 269 10.35 6.00 9.14
C GLU A 269 9.75 5.06 8.08
N ILE A 270 8.53 5.37 7.65
CA ILE A 270 7.82 4.62 6.61
C ILE A 270 8.48 4.93 5.26
N GLU A 271 8.89 3.85 4.58
CA GLU A 271 9.36 3.87 3.22
C GLU A 271 8.35 4.56 2.29
N ARG A 272 8.89 5.36 1.37
CA ARG A 272 8.17 6.23 0.46
C ARG A 272 7.23 5.42 -0.45
N GLU A 273 5.98 5.25 -0.03
CA GLU A 273 4.88 5.22 -0.99
C GLU A 273 4.87 6.54 -1.77
N ASP A 274 4.57 6.49 -3.07
CA ASP A 274 4.38 7.65 -3.94
C ASP A 274 3.21 8.53 -3.45
N ASN A 275 3.42 9.22 -2.33
CA ASN A 275 2.51 10.20 -1.80
C ASN A 275 2.70 11.49 -2.63
N PRO A 276 1.66 11.97 -3.33
CA PRO A 276 1.74 13.23 -4.07
C PRO A 276 2.08 14.43 -3.17
N ASP A 277 1.90 14.31 -1.85
CA ASP A 277 2.15 15.37 -0.87
C ASP A 277 3.66 15.55 -0.61
N PHE A 278 4.46 14.47 -0.66
CA PHE A 278 5.93 14.56 -0.53
C PHE A 278 6.62 15.17 -1.77
N ASN A 279 5.97 15.14 -2.92
CA ASN A 279 6.48 15.74 -4.16
C ASN A 279 6.43 17.27 -4.18
N ILE A 280 5.66 17.89 -3.27
CA ILE A 280 5.54 19.35 -3.17
C ILE A 280 6.78 19.95 -2.47
N LEU A 281 7.52 19.17 -1.68
CA LEU A 281 8.47 19.71 -0.70
C LEU A 281 9.95 19.36 -0.95
N HIS A 282 10.27 18.43 -1.85
CA HIS A 282 11.68 18.12 -2.17
C HIS A 282 12.19 18.91 -3.38
N LYS A 283 12.44 20.20 -3.17
CA LYS A 283 13.41 20.99 -3.97
C LYS A 283 14.78 21.00 -3.29
N ILE A 284 15.23 19.84 -2.80
CA ILE A 284 16.59 19.64 -2.31
C ILE A 284 17.15 18.50 -3.13
N LYS A 285 18.31 18.75 -3.77
CA LYS A 285 19.20 17.70 -4.26
C LYS A 285 19.59 16.83 -3.06
N ASN A 286 18.71 15.91 -2.66
CA ASN A 286 19.11 14.85 -1.78
C ASN A 286 20.15 14.07 -2.56
N LYS A 287 21.38 14.04 -2.04
CA LYS A 287 22.33 13.01 -2.41
C LYS A 287 21.61 11.69 -2.14
N ASN A 288 21.15 11.04 -3.20
CA ASN A 288 20.50 9.76 -3.13
C ASN A 288 21.45 8.83 -2.34
N THR A 289 21.06 8.45 -1.12
CA THR A 289 21.63 7.29 -0.42
C THR A 289 21.09 5.98 -0.98
N PHE A 290 20.16 6.04 -1.93
CA PHE A 290 20.00 4.99 -2.91
C PHE A 290 21.13 5.15 -3.93
N ILE A 291 21.93 4.12 -4.11
CA ILE A 291 22.82 4.02 -5.27
C ILE A 291 21.92 4.17 -6.49
N ASP A 292 21.95 5.35 -7.09
CA ASP A 292 21.30 5.65 -8.35
C ASP A 292 22.14 4.94 -9.42
N LEU A 293 22.02 3.61 -9.46
CA LEU A 293 22.47 2.78 -10.57
C LEU A 293 21.57 3.17 -11.73
N LYS A 294 21.93 4.29 -12.37
CA LYS A 294 21.61 4.55 -13.76
C LYS A 294 21.84 3.24 -14.47
N GLN A 295 20.87 2.80 -15.25
CA GLN A 295 21.11 1.76 -16.23
C GLN A 295 22.12 2.38 -17.21
N THR A 296 23.40 2.19 -16.93
CA THR A 296 24.47 2.52 -17.85
C THR A 296 24.30 1.51 -18.96
N PHE A 297 23.68 1.93 -20.06
CA PHE A 297 23.89 1.27 -21.33
C PHE A 297 25.40 1.36 -21.57
N ALA A 298 26.11 0.29 -21.23
CA ALA A 298 27.52 0.22 -21.49
C ALA A 298 27.69 0.30 -23.01
N THR A 299 28.47 1.26 -23.45
CA THR A 299 28.75 1.45 -24.87
C THR A 299 29.55 0.25 -25.40
N THR A 300 29.50 -0.02 -26.70
CA THR A 300 30.20 -1.17 -27.30
C THR A 300 31.70 -1.16 -26.97
N ASP A 301 32.30 0.02 -26.84
CA ASP A 301 33.72 0.17 -26.51
C ASP A 301 34.02 -0.07 -25.02
N GLU A 302 33.04 0.10 -24.13
CA GLU A 302 33.15 -0.25 -22.71
C GLU A 302 33.00 -1.76 -22.47
N ILE A 303 32.16 -2.45 -23.27
CA ILE A 303 31.89 -3.89 -23.12
C ILE A 303 33.01 -4.75 -23.74
N ARG A 304 33.64 -4.28 -24.83
CA ARG A 304 34.63 -5.06 -25.59
C ARG A 304 35.79 -5.61 -24.74
N PRO A 305 36.44 -4.83 -23.85
CA PRO A 305 37.53 -5.34 -23.01
C PRO A 305 37.08 -6.45 -22.04
N PHE A 306 35.85 -6.38 -21.55
CA PHE A 306 35.29 -7.42 -20.68
C PHE A 306 35.06 -8.72 -21.46
N LEU A 307 34.54 -8.63 -22.68
CA LEU A 307 34.36 -9.81 -23.54
C LEU A 307 35.69 -10.48 -23.88
N GLU A 308 36.73 -9.68 -24.14
CA GLU A 308 38.09 -10.16 -24.43
C GLU A 308 38.78 -10.77 -23.20
N SER A 309 38.41 -10.34 -21.99
CA SER A 309 38.96 -10.86 -20.72
C SER A 309 38.31 -12.16 -20.23
N MET A 310 37.21 -12.61 -20.84
CA MET A 310 36.50 -13.81 -20.40
C MET A 310 37.29 -15.08 -20.72
N ASN A 311 37.31 -16.02 -19.77
CA ASN A 311 37.84 -17.36 -20.01
C ASN A 311 36.86 -18.21 -20.86
N TYR A 312 37.30 -19.39 -21.31
CA TYR A 312 36.53 -20.23 -22.22
C TYR A 312 35.13 -20.60 -21.66
N GLU A 313 35.04 -21.02 -20.40
CA GLU A 313 33.77 -21.41 -19.77
C GLU A 313 32.80 -20.22 -19.64
N GLN A 314 33.32 -19.04 -19.30
CA GLN A 314 32.53 -17.80 -19.22
C GLN A 314 32.01 -17.38 -20.60
N GLN A 315 32.83 -17.53 -21.65
CA GLN A 315 32.42 -17.24 -23.02
C GLN A 315 31.29 -18.17 -23.47
N GLU A 316 31.36 -19.47 -23.19
CA GLU A 316 30.28 -20.42 -23.53
C GLU A 316 28.95 -20.02 -22.89
N VAL A 317 28.94 -19.73 -21.59
CA VAL A 317 27.72 -19.31 -20.88
C VAL A 317 27.20 -17.99 -21.44
N PHE A 318 28.08 -17.01 -21.66
CA PHE A 318 27.69 -15.70 -22.19
C PHE A 318 27.05 -15.81 -23.58
N TYR A 319 27.68 -16.56 -24.50
CA TYR A 319 27.17 -16.69 -25.86
C TYR A 319 25.89 -17.53 -25.92
N TYR A 320 25.75 -18.54 -25.06
CA TYR A 320 24.51 -19.31 -24.92
C TYR A 320 23.33 -18.41 -24.50
N VAL A 321 23.52 -17.60 -23.44
CA VAL A 321 22.47 -16.68 -22.97
C VAL A 321 22.15 -15.61 -24.01
N ARG A 322 23.17 -15.06 -24.69
CA ARG A 322 23.00 -14.08 -25.77
C ARG A 322 22.16 -14.66 -26.92
N GLU A 323 22.48 -15.87 -27.36
CA GLU A 323 21.76 -16.53 -28.44
C GLU A 323 20.32 -16.83 -28.04
N TRP A 324 20.08 -17.29 -26.80
CA TRP A 324 18.74 -17.51 -26.27
C TRP A 324 17.90 -16.22 -26.24
N CYS A 325 18.47 -15.12 -25.71
CA CYS A 325 17.81 -13.81 -25.72
C CYS A 325 17.48 -13.34 -27.14
N THR A 326 18.40 -13.55 -28.09
CA THR A 326 18.22 -13.14 -29.49
C THR A 326 17.11 -13.94 -30.17
N LYS A 327 17.07 -15.26 -29.94
CA LYS A 327 16.01 -16.14 -30.45
C LYS A 327 14.64 -15.76 -29.89
N ARG A 328 14.56 -15.50 -28.59
CA ARG A 328 13.31 -15.09 -27.92
C ARG A 328 12.80 -13.72 -28.38
N LEU A 329 13.70 -12.80 -28.73
CA LEU A 329 13.32 -11.50 -29.27
C LEU A 329 12.70 -11.59 -30.67
N HIS A 330 13.15 -12.56 -31.47
CA HIS A 330 12.69 -12.76 -32.85
C HIS A 330 11.59 -13.81 -33.00
N ASN A 331 11.29 -14.58 -31.95
CA ASN A 331 10.24 -15.58 -31.93
C ASN A 331 9.57 -15.62 -30.55
N PRO A 332 8.47 -14.86 -30.34
CA PRO A 332 7.81 -14.74 -29.04
C PRO A 332 7.07 -16.02 -28.60
N ASP A 333 6.94 -17.02 -29.47
CA ASP A 333 6.25 -18.29 -29.21
C ASP A 333 7.21 -19.44 -28.78
N VAL A 334 8.46 -19.14 -28.42
CA VAL A 334 9.41 -20.07 -27.78
C VAL A 334 9.78 -19.61 -26.36
#